data_AF-A0A0M2KKM8-F1
#
_entry.id   AF-A0A0M2KKM8-F1
#
_cell.length_a   1.000
_cell.length_b   1.000
_cell.length_c   1.000
_cell.angle_alpha   90.00
_cell.angle_beta   90.00
_cell.angle_gamma   90.00
#
_symmetry.space_group_name_H-M   'P 1'
#
loop_
_entity.id
_entity.type
_entity.pdbx_description
1 polymer ?
#
loop_
_entity_poly.entity_id
_entity_poly.type
_entity_poly.pdbx_seq_one_letter_code
_entity_poly.pdbx_strand_id
1 'polypeptide(L)'
;MSSFSFQQIGIIRSPWKEKFAVPRQPGLIQDGGGELHLHSPYNQADAVRGLEAFSHIWLLFIFHHTMTGGWRPTVRPPRLGGNTRVGVFATRSTFRPNPVGMSLVELLGVRLEKGAVILELGSLDLIDGTPVIDIKPYLPFAESLPQAQAGFAQQAPMSDMPVIFSPEAQWHIAQQQHRYPHLERFIRETLAQDPRPAYRKGECAEREYAVWLLDFTIRWRVTDCGTLVTGIDSR
;
A
#
# COMPACT_ATOMS: atom_id res chain seq x y z
N MET A 1 18.28 25.98 -12.63
CA MET A 1 17.81 24.67 -12.14
C MET A 1 17.71 23.73 -13.33
N SER A 2 18.23 22.51 -13.22
CA SER A 2 18.05 21.47 -14.24
C SER A 2 16.76 20.68 -13.93
N SER A 3 15.92 20.46 -14.94
CA SER A 3 14.73 19.62 -14.85
C SER A 3 14.94 18.31 -15.59
N PHE A 4 14.39 17.22 -15.08
CA PHE A 4 14.38 15.91 -15.71
C PHE A 4 12.93 15.47 -15.96
N SER A 5 12.71 14.68 -17.00
CA SER A 5 11.43 14.05 -17.31
C SER A 5 11.58 12.54 -17.18
N PHE A 6 10.61 11.88 -16.55
CA PHE A 6 10.56 10.44 -16.41
C PHE A 6 9.42 9.88 -17.26
N GLN A 7 9.66 8.73 -17.89
CA GLN A 7 8.61 7.98 -18.57
C GLN A 7 8.01 6.96 -17.60
N GLN A 8 6.70 6.78 -17.66
CA GLN A 8 6.03 5.71 -16.94
C GLN A 8 6.33 4.38 -17.63
N ILE A 9 7.03 3.48 -16.94
CA ILE A 9 7.43 2.17 -17.49
C ILE A 9 6.39 1.08 -17.22
N GLY A 10 5.49 1.31 -16.27
CA GLY A 10 4.42 0.37 -15.95
C GLY A 10 3.38 0.98 -15.01
N ILE A 11 2.36 0.19 -14.70
CA ILE A 11 1.25 0.58 -13.83
C ILE A 11 0.94 -0.53 -12.83
N ILE A 12 0.71 -0.13 -11.58
CA ILE A 12 0.29 -1.04 -10.51
C ILE A 12 -1.18 -1.38 -10.67
N ARG A 13 -1.49 -2.68 -10.56
CA ARG A 13 -2.81 -3.23 -10.28
C ARG A 13 -2.84 -3.73 -8.86
N SER A 14 -3.65 -3.12 -8.00
CA SER A 14 -3.69 -3.48 -6.58
C SER A 14 -5.13 -3.48 -6.03
N PRO A 15 -5.35 -4.14 -4.87
CA PRO A 15 -6.62 -4.10 -4.15
C PRO A 15 -6.94 -2.72 -3.58
N TRP A 16 -5.97 -1.80 -3.54
CA TRP A 16 -6.09 -0.52 -2.87
C TRP A 16 -6.67 0.55 -3.80
N LYS A 17 -7.96 0.85 -3.71
CA LYS A 17 -8.61 1.81 -4.62
C LYS A 17 -8.55 3.26 -4.14
N GLU A 18 -8.23 3.47 -2.86
CA GLU A 18 -8.07 4.80 -2.28
C GLU A 18 -7.04 4.83 -1.14
N LYS A 19 -6.55 6.04 -0.83
CA LYS A 19 -5.47 6.27 0.14
C LYS A 19 -5.75 5.74 1.55
N PHE A 20 -7.02 5.63 1.95
CA PHE A 20 -7.39 5.52 3.36
C PHE A 20 -7.04 4.16 3.98
N ALA A 21 -7.08 3.08 3.22
CA ALA A 21 -6.72 1.73 3.70
C ALA A 21 -5.40 1.18 3.16
N VAL A 22 -4.70 1.92 2.31
CA VAL A 22 -3.37 1.49 1.84
C VAL A 22 -2.46 1.36 3.06
N PRO A 23 -1.77 0.22 3.25
CA PRO A 23 -0.86 0.06 4.36
C PRO A 23 0.24 1.11 4.26
N ARG A 24 0.74 1.59 5.40
CA ARG A 24 1.72 2.69 5.41
C ARG A 24 3.08 2.27 4.84
N GLN A 25 3.36 0.97 4.79
CA GLN A 25 4.58 0.32 4.33
C GLN A 25 4.20 -1.08 3.81
N PRO A 26 4.95 -1.64 2.85
CA PRO A 26 4.69 -2.99 2.35
C PRO A 26 4.96 -4.03 3.43
N GLY A 27 4.37 -5.21 3.30
CA GLY A 27 4.57 -6.35 4.21
C GLY A 27 3.71 -6.35 5.47
N LEU A 28 2.84 -5.36 5.66
CA LEU A 28 1.94 -5.30 6.82
C LEU A 28 0.66 -6.15 6.67
N ILE A 29 0.27 -6.44 5.43
CA ILE A 29 -0.99 -7.13 5.09
C ILE A 29 -0.64 -8.21 4.07
N GLN A 30 -0.81 -9.49 4.44
CA GLN A 30 -0.37 -10.62 3.63
C GLN A 30 -1.10 -10.67 2.29
N ASP A 31 -2.42 -10.51 2.30
CA ASP A 31 -3.27 -10.60 1.11
C ASP A 31 -3.36 -9.26 0.33
N GLY A 32 -2.48 -8.30 0.64
CA GLY A 32 -2.38 -7.00 -0.02
C GLY A 32 -1.60 -7.00 -1.33
N GLY A 33 -1.47 -8.17 -1.97
CA GLY A 33 -0.69 -8.38 -3.19
C GLY A 33 -1.25 -7.71 -4.43
N GLY A 34 -0.50 -7.72 -5.52
CA GLY A 34 -0.93 -7.13 -6.78
C GLY A 34 0.02 -7.40 -7.92
N GLU A 35 -0.11 -6.63 -8.99
CA GLU A 35 0.66 -6.83 -10.21
C GLU A 35 1.25 -5.52 -10.72
N LEU A 36 2.45 -5.58 -11.28
CA LEU A 36 3.00 -4.49 -12.09
C LEU A 36 2.92 -4.88 -13.56
N HIS A 37 2.10 -4.14 -14.31
CA HIS A 37 1.95 -4.31 -15.75
C HIS A 37 2.91 -3.35 -16.45
N LEU A 38 3.90 -3.87 -17.19
CA LEU A 38 4.82 -3.03 -17.94
C LEU A 38 4.16 -2.49 -19.21
N HIS A 39 4.45 -1.23 -19.52
CA HIS A 39 3.98 -0.57 -20.73
C HIS A 39 4.95 -0.77 -21.89
N SER A 40 4.45 -0.68 -23.12
CA SER A 40 5.31 -0.54 -24.29
C SER A 40 6.10 0.78 -24.24
N PRO A 41 7.39 0.81 -24.64
CA PRO A 41 8.17 -0.30 -25.21
C PRO A 41 8.96 -1.10 -24.16
N TYR A 42 8.69 -0.94 -22.86
CA TYR A 42 9.44 -1.56 -21.76
C TYR A 42 9.00 -2.99 -21.42
N ASN A 43 7.82 -3.41 -21.90
CA ASN A 43 7.26 -4.75 -21.79
C ASN A 43 7.94 -5.80 -22.67
N GLN A 44 9.28 -5.81 -22.68
CA GLN A 44 10.09 -6.78 -23.42
C GLN A 44 10.61 -7.85 -22.44
N ALA A 45 10.57 -9.12 -22.84
CA ALA A 45 11.08 -10.23 -22.03
C ALA A 45 12.57 -10.03 -21.65
N ASP A 46 13.36 -9.45 -22.55
CA ASP A 46 14.76 -9.15 -22.32
C ASP A 46 14.99 -8.14 -21.18
N ALA A 47 14.05 -7.20 -20.96
CA ALA A 47 14.17 -6.18 -19.92
C ALA A 47 13.99 -6.75 -18.50
N VAL A 48 13.36 -7.93 -18.37
CA VAL A 48 13.11 -8.61 -17.08
C VAL A 48 13.87 -9.93 -16.94
N ARG A 49 14.70 -10.29 -17.93
CA ARG A 49 15.48 -11.53 -17.90
C ARG A 49 16.37 -11.58 -16.65
N GLY A 50 16.19 -12.63 -15.85
CA GLY A 50 16.96 -12.87 -14.62
C GLY A 50 16.39 -12.19 -13.38
N LEU A 51 15.30 -11.41 -13.48
CA LEU A 51 14.67 -10.79 -12.33
C LEU A 51 14.10 -11.82 -11.34
N GLU A 52 13.66 -12.97 -11.84
CA GLU A 52 13.17 -14.13 -11.06
C GLU A 52 14.22 -14.72 -10.10
N ALA A 53 15.51 -14.39 -10.27
CA ALA A 53 16.55 -14.79 -9.34
C ALA A 53 16.54 -14.00 -8.01
N PHE A 54 15.68 -12.98 -7.89
CA PHE A 54 15.54 -12.13 -6.72
C PHE A 54 14.16 -12.30 -6.09
N SER A 55 14.10 -12.49 -4.77
CA SER A 55 12.82 -12.55 -4.06
C SER A 55 12.18 -11.18 -3.81
N HIS A 56 12.96 -10.10 -3.93
CA HIS A 56 12.50 -8.74 -3.65
C HIS A 56 13.06 -7.75 -4.66
N ILE A 57 12.25 -6.74 -4.97
CA ILE A 57 12.60 -5.64 -5.87
C ILE A 57 12.23 -4.30 -5.26
N TRP A 58 13.01 -3.28 -5.58
CA TRP A 58 12.62 -1.89 -5.42
C TRP A 58 11.75 -1.45 -6.58
N LEU A 59 10.64 -0.81 -6.25
CA LEU A 59 9.84 -0.04 -7.18
C LEU A 59 10.00 1.45 -6.88
N LEU A 60 10.40 2.23 -7.89
CA LEU A 60 10.31 3.68 -7.83
C LEU A 60 9.06 4.11 -8.58
N PHE A 61 8.23 4.93 -7.92
CA PHE A 61 6.91 5.28 -8.42
C PHE A 61 6.58 6.75 -8.18
N ILE A 62 5.53 7.25 -8.83
CA ILE A 62 5.08 8.64 -8.64
C ILE A 62 3.83 8.70 -7.75
N PHE A 63 3.84 9.61 -6.76
CA PHE A 63 2.68 9.94 -5.92
C PHE A 63 1.60 10.72 -6.70
N HIS A 64 1.03 10.10 -7.74
CA HIS A 64 0.14 10.71 -8.72
C HIS A 64 -1.09 11.41 -8.09
N HIS A 65 -1.69 10.82 -7.05
CA HIS A 65 -2.81 11.44 -6.32
C HIS A 65 -2.44 12.66 -5.46
N THR A 66 -1.17 13.04 -5.31
CA THR A 66 -0.77 14.27 -4.60
C THR A 66 0.07 15.21 -5.45
N MET A 67 0.32 14.89 -6.73
CA MET A 67 1.15 15.71 -7.61
C MET A 67 0.65 17.15 -7.72
N THR A 68 -0.66 17.35 -7.83
CA THR A 68 -1.27 18.68 -7.96
C THR A 68 -1.24 19.49 -6.66
N GLY A 69 -0.98 18.85 -5.52
CA GLY A 69 -0.96 19.51 -4.21
C GLY A 69 0.32 20.30 -3.91
N GLY A 70 1.33 20.20 -4.79
CA GLY A 70 2.64 20.82 -4.61
C GLY A 70 3.44 20.23 -3.45
N TRP A 71 4.64 20.76 -3.24
CA TRP A 71 5.51 20.33 -2.13
C TRP A 71 5.45 21.32 -0.97
N ARG A 72 5.84 20.85 0.21
CA ARG A 72 5.99 21.69 1.41
C ARG A 72 7.33 21.39 2.08
N PRO A 73 8.06 22.39 2.61
CA PRO A 73 9.33 22.17 3.27
C PRO A 73 9.20 21.40 4.59
N THR A 74 8.03 21.47 5.22
CA THR A 74 7.75 20.77 6.47
C THR A 74 6.37 20.12 6.46
N VAL A 75 6.21 19.05 7.24
CA VAL A 75 4.98 18.27 7.36
C VAL A 75 4.74 17.84 8.81
N ARG A 76 3.56 17.31 9.11
CA ARG A 76 3.17 16.77 10.43
C ARG A 76 2.94 15.25 10.29
N PRO A 77 3.95 14.40 10.57
CA PRO A 77 3.82 12.96 10.45
C PRO A 77 2.78 12.40 11.44
N PRO A 78 1.86 11.51 11.00
CA PRO A 78 0.90 10.88 11.89
C PRO A 78 1.55 10.11 13.05
N ARG A 79 2.73 9.51 12.82
CA ARG A 79 3.48 8.75 13.82
C ARG A 79 4.12 9.60 14.93
N LEU A 80 4.15 10.93 14.75
CA LEU A 80 4.56 11.88 15.79
C LEU A 80 3.34 12.58 16.43
N GLY A 81 2.19 11.91 16.46
CA GLY A 81 0.95 12.42 17.01
C GLY A 81 0.32 13.58 16.22
N GLY A 82 0.85 13.93 15.03
CA GLY A 82 0.34 15.02 14.19
C GLY A 82 0.59 16.44 14.71
N ASN A 83 1.13 16.58 15.92
CA ASN A 83 1.40 17.89 16.53
C ASN A 83 2.82 18.38 16.27
N THR A 84 3.79 17.47 16.12
CA THR A 84 5.18 17.81 15.80
C THR A 84 5.34 18.04 14.30
N ARG A 85 5.93 19.18 13.94
CA ARG A 85 6.27 19.54 12.56
C ARG A 85 7.76 19.29 12.31
N VAL A 86 8.09 18.59 11.23
CA VAL A 86 9.46 18.24 10.85
C VAL A 86 9.70 18.51 9.36
N GLY A 87 10.97 18.61 8.95
CA GLY A 87 11.36 18.80 7.55
C GLY A 87 10.89 17.65 6.66
N VAL A 88 10.44 17.95 5.44
CA VAL A 88 9.89 16.94 4.51
C VAL A 88 10.89 15.83 4.18
N PHE A 89 12.18 16.16 4.12
CA PHE A 89 13.25 15.19 3.87
C PHE A 89 13.57 14.27 5.05
N ALA A 90 13.15 14.65 6.27
CA ALA A 90 13.17 13.78 7.45
C ALA A 90 11.93 12.87 7.51
N THR A 91 11.17 12.75 6.42
CA THR A 91 9.94 11.97 6.35
C THR A 91 9.80 11.25 5.01
N ARG A 92 8.84 10.32 4.95
CA ARG A 92 8.32 9.70 3.73
C ARG A 92 7.00 10.31 3.26
N SER A 93 6.80 11.61 3.50
CA SER A 93 5.61 12.34 3.02
C SER A 93 5.52 12.29 1.48
N THR A 94 4.32 12.34 0.93
CA THR A 94 4.12 12.41 -0.53
C THR A 94 4.28 13.84 -1.08
N PHE A 95 4.23 14.87 -0.22
CA PHE A 95 4.32 16.29 -0.59
C PHE A 95 5.78 16.80 -0.68
N ARG A 96 6.60 16.15 -1.50
CA ARG A 96 8.04 16.43 -1.68
C ARG A 96 8.31 17.15 -3.00
N PRO A 97 9.46 17.84 -3.17
CA PRO A 97 9.78 18.56 -4.42
C PRO A 97 9.67 17.68 -5.66
N ASN A 98 10.20 16.46 -5.59
CA ASN A 98 9.98 15.41 -6.56
C ASN A 98 9.08 14.36 -5.92
N PRO A 99 7.87 14.11 -6.46
CA PRO A 99 6.89 13.20 -5.87
C PRO A 99 7.22 11.73 -6.14
N VAL A 100 8.48 11.35 -5.95
CA VAL A 100 8.97 9.97 -6.13
C VAL A 100 8.85 9.23 -4.80
N GLY A 101 8.19 8.09 -4.84
CA GLY A 101 8.15 7.10 -3.77
C GLY A 101 9.07 5.92 -4.08
N MET A 102 9.38 5.15 -3.05
CA MET A 102 10.11 3.89 -3.15
C MET A 102 9.40 2.84 -2.30
N SER A 103 9.24 1.63 -2.83
CA SER A 103 8.66 0.49 -2.11
C SER A 103 9.52 -0.75 -2.34
N LEU A 104 9.85 -1.45 -1.25
CA LEU A 104 10.51 -2.76 -1.29
C LEU A 104 9.41 -3.81 -1.28
N VAL A 105 9.24 -4.51 -2.40
CA VAL A 105 8.14 -5.46 -2.58
C VAL A 105 8.71 -6.85 -2.84
N GLU A 106 8.01 -7.86 -2.36
CA GLU A 106 8.27 -9.25 -2.72
C GLU A 106 7.88 -9.48 -4.18
N LEU A 107 8.76 -10.14 -4.94
CA LEU A 107 8.52 -10.61 -6.30
C LEU A 107 8.14 -12.09 -6.23
N LEU A 108 6.88 -12.39 -6.54
CA LEU A 108 6.36 -13.77 -6.52
C LEU A 108 6.60 -14.48 -7.86
N GLY A 109 6.63 -13.72 -8.95
CA GLY A 109 6.79 -14.29 -10.29
C GLY A 109 6.84 -13.25 -11.39
N VAL A 110 7.24 -13.71 -12.58
CA VAL A 110 7.23 -12.94 -13.82
C VAL A 110 6.38 -13.70 -14.83
N ARG A 111 5.27 -13.11 -15.26
CA ARG A 111 4.44 -13.66 -16.33
C ARG A 111 4.74 -12.99 -17.65
N LEU A 112 5.12 -13.79 -18.64
CA LEU A 112 5.33 -13.38 -20.02
C LEU A 112 4.14 -13.84 -20.86
N GLU A 113 3.33 -12.91 -21.31
CA GLU A 113 2.18 -13.16 -22.18
C GLU A 113 2.43 -12.50 -23.55
N LYS A 114 1.59 -12.81 -24.55
CA LYS A 114 1.75 -12.24 -25.91
C LYS A 114 1.64 -10.71 -25.86
N GLY A 115 2.78 -10.03 -25.89
CA GLY A 115 2.86 -8.57 -25.85
C GLY A 115 2.70 -7.94 -24.46
N ALA A 116 2.79 -8.73 -23.38
CA ALA A 116 2.70 -8.22 -22.02
C ALA A 116 3.75 -8.86 -21.10
N VAL A 117 4.30 -8.04 -20.20
CA VAL A 117 5.20 -8.46 -19.13
C VAL A 117 4.57 -7.99 -17.83
N ILE A 118 4.25 -8.95 -16.96
CA ILE A 118 3.55 -8.71 -15.70
C ILE A 118 4.41 -9.27 -14.57
N LEU A 119 4.71 -8.44 -13.57
CA LEU A 119 5.35 -8.89 -12.34
C LEU A 119 4.26 -9.17 -11.30
N GLU A 120 4.25 -10.37 -10.75
CA GLU A 120 3.40 -10.75 -9.63
C GLU A 120 4.08 -10.33 -8.32
N LEU A 121 3.38 -9.54 -7.51
CA LEU A 121 3.95 -8.88 -6.34
C LEU A 121 3.22 -9.31 -5.07
N GLY A 122 3.99 -9.49 -4.00
CA GLY A 122 3.46 -9.65 -2.65
C GLY A 122 2.87 -8.34 -2.10
N SER A 123 2.76 -8.25 -0.78
CA SER A 123 2.11 -7.12 -0.07
C SER A 123 2.55 -5.73 -0.56
N LEU A 124 1.62 -4.96 -1.14
CA LEU A 124 1.84 -3.62 -1.68
C LEU A 124 1.38 -2.51 -0.74
N ASP A 125 2.08 -1.37 -0.79
CA ASP A 125 1.66 -0.08 -0.22
C ASP A 125 1.31 0.96 -1.30
N LEU A 126 0.85 0.47 -2.47
CA LEU A 126 0.64 1.27 -3.68
C LEU A 126 -0.83 1.24 -4.12
N ILE A 127 -1.42 2.41 -4.35
CA ILE A 127 -2.79 2.54 -4.86
C ILE A 127 -2.87 1.97 -6.27
N ASP A 128 -4.00 1.38 -6.61
CA ASP A 128 -4.31 0.93 -7.96
C ASP A 128 -4.12 2.07 -8.97
N GLY A 129 -3.48 1.79 -10.09
CA GLY A 129 -3.12 2.81 -11.07
C GLY A 129 -1.84 3.58 -10.76
N THR A 130 -1.12 3.26 -9.68
CA THR A 130 0.16 3.93 -9.37
C THR A 130 1.17 3.74 -10.50
N PRO A 131 1.72 4.83 -11.08
CA PRO A 131 2.70 4.75 -12.16
C PRO A 131 4.09 4.43 -11.61
N VAL A 132 4.73 3.42 -12.20
CA VAL A 132 6.12 3.02 -11.89
C VAL A 132 7.06 3.64 -12.93
N ILE A 133 8.21 4.11 -12.46
CA ILE A 133 9.25 4.74 -13.29
C ILE A 133 10.56 3.95 -13.31
N ASP A 134 10.79 3.04 -12.36
CA ASP A 134 12.00 2.22 -12.31
C ASP A 134 11.80 0.96 -11.45
N ILE A 135 12.57 -0.09 -11.75
CA ILE A 135 12.57 -1.38 -11.06
C ILE A 135 14.02 -1.79 -10.83
N LYS A 136 14.37 -2.18 -9.61
CA LYS A 136 15.72 -2.67 -9.29
C LYS A 136 15.67 -3.91 -8.40
N PRO A 137 16.57 -4.90 -8.56
CA PRO A 137 16.67 -5.99 -7.61
C PRO A 137 17.11 -5.48 -6.24
N TYR A 138 16.55 -6.04 -5.17
CA TYR A 138 17.04 -5.82 -3.82
C TYR A 138 18.32 -6.65 -3.59
N LEU A 139 19.36 -6.01 -3.07
CA LEU A 139 20.66 -6.62 -2.81
C LEU A 139 20.96 -6.58 -1.30
N PRO A 140 20.73 -7.68 -0.56
CA PRO A 140 20.88 -7.69 0.90
C PRO A 140 22.25 -7.21 1.39
N PHE A 141 23.33 -7.56 0.68
CA PHE A 141 24.70 -7.16 1.07
C PHE A 141 24.91 -5.64 1.06
N ALA A 142 24.23 -4.93 0.16
CA ALA A 142 24.38 -3.49 -0.03
C ALA A 142 23.33 -2.69 0.74
N GLU A 143 22.14 -3.27 0.95
CA GLU A 143 20.96 -2.51 1.37
C GLU A 143 20.44 -2.89 2.76
N SER A 144 20.81 -4.06 3.30
CA SER A 144 20.40 -4.47 4.63
C SER A 144 21.29 -3.84 5.70
N LEU A 145 20.72 -2.94 6.50
CA LEU A 145 21.36 -2.33 7.66
C LEU A 145 20.49 -2.56 8.91
N PRO A 146 20.52 -3.76 9.52
CA PRO A 146 19.66 -4.09 10.67
C PRO A 146 19.88 -3.19 11.90
N GLN A 147 21.05 -2.55 12.00
CA GLN A 147 21.42 -1.65 13.08
C GLN A 147 21.08 -0.17 12.80
N ALA A 148 20.39 0.13 11.70
CA ALA A 148 20.00 1.49 11.36
C ALA A 148 19.04 2.08 12.42
N GLN A 149 19.29 3.34 12.78
CA GLN A 149 18.49 4.07 13.76
C GLN A 149 17.51 5.03 13.06
N ALA A 150 16.28 5.09 13.55
CA ALA A 150 15.23 5.96 13.08
C ALA A 150 14.70 6.85 14.21
N GLY A 151 14.51 8.15 13.94
CA GLY A 151 13.98 9.10 14.94
C GLY A 151 12.51 8.91 15.31
N PHE A 152 11.79 8.09 14.55
CA PHE A 152 10.45 7.56 14.83
C PHE A 152 10.26 6.32 13.96
N ALA A 153 9.21 5.52 14.20
CA ALA A 153 8.92 4.36 13.36
C ALA A 153 10.02 3.27 13.30
N GLN A 154 10.82 3.12 14.36
CA GLN A 154 11.89 2.11 14.42
C GLN A 154 11.36 0.67 14.27
N GLN A 155 10.18 0.41 14.82
CA GLN A 155 9.53 -0.90 14.81
C GLN A 155 8.30 -0.85 13.91
N ALA A 156 7.89 -2.02 13.41
CA ALA A 156 6.61 -2.18 12.75
C ALA A 156 5.47 -1.78 13.70
N PRO A 157 4.38 -1.17 13.19
CA PRO A 157 3.21 -0.90 14.01
C PRO A 157 2.61 -2.21 14.52
N MET A 158 2.09 -2.18 15.75
CA MET A 158 1.25 -3.27 16.25
C MET A 158 -0.06 -3.30 15.44
N SER A 159 -0.52 -4.50 15.10
CA SER A 159 -1.78 -4.77 14.40
C SER A 159 -2.74 -5.50 15.33
N ASP A 160 -2.96 -4.94 16.51
CA ASP A 160 -3.63 -5.57 17.65
C ASP A 160 -5.11 -5.18 17.80
N MET A 161 -5.61 -4.25 16.98
CA MET A 161 -7.02 -3.87 17.00
C MET A 161 -7.89 -5.09 16.63
N PRO A 162 -8.75 -5.60 17.54
CA PRO A 162 -9.63 -6.70 17.23
C PRO A 162 -10.59 -6.31 16.10
N VAL A 163 -10.84 -7.24 15.18
CA VAL A 163 -11.80 -7.03 14.09
C VAL A 163 -12.88 -8.12 14.18
N ILE A 164 -14.13 -7.69 14.27
CA ILE A 164 -15.30 -8.55 14.39
C ILE A 164 -16.17 -8.29 13.17
N PHE A 165 -16.79 -9.33 12.63
CA PHE A 165 -17.68 -9.24 11.48
C PHE A 165 -19.12 -9.44 11.94
N SER A 166 -20.04 -8.60 11.44
CA SER A 166 -21.48 -8.84 11.61
C SER A 166 -21.90 -10.13 10.89
N PRO A 167 -23.02 -10.76 11.28
CA PRO A 167 -23.56 -11.91 10.55
C PRO A 167 -23.79 -11.64 9.06
N GLU A 168 -24.23 -10.41 8.73
CA GLU A 168 -24.40 -9.95 7.35
C GLU A 168 -23.06 -9.91 6.60
N ALA A 169 -22.03 -9.29 7.19
CA ALA A 169 -20.70 -9.24 6.59
C ALA A 169 -20.09 -10.64 6.38
N GLN A 170 -20.26 -11.55 7.36
CA GLN A 170 -19.82 -12.95 7.22
C GLN A 170 -20.54 -13.67 6.09
N TRP A 171 -21.85 -13.46 5.94
CA TRP A 171 -22.62 -14.03 4.84
C TRP A 171 -22.10 -13.53 3.48
N HIS A 172 -21.84 -12.22 3.34
CA HIS A 172 -21.26 -11.66 2.12
C HIS A 172 -19.87 -12.22 1.80
N ILE A 173 -19.00 -12.38 2.80
CA ILE A 173 -17.68 -13.01 2.64
C ILE A 173 -17.83 -14.44 2.10
N ALA A 174 -18.72 -15.23 2.68
CA ALA A 174 -18.95 -16.61 2.27
C ALA A 174 -19.40 -16.70 0.79
N GLN A 175 -20.25 -15.77 0.33
CA GLN A 175 -20.66 -15.73 -1.09
C GLN A 175 -19.50 -15.44 -2.05
N GLN A 176 -18.45 -14.76 -1.59
CA GLN A 176 -17.31 -14.36 -2.42
C GLN A 176 -16.10 -15.29 -2.31
N GLN A 177 -16.17 -16.32 -1.45
CA GLN A 177 -15.04 -17.18 -1.11
C GLN A 177 -14.39 -17.86 -2.33
N HIS A 178 -15.15 -18.23 -3.35
CA HIS A 178 -14.60 -18.82 -4.57
C HIS A 178 -13.71 -17.85 -5.36
N ARG A 179 -14.10 -16.57 -5.43
CA ARG A 179 -13.34 -15.53 -6.15
C ARG A 179 -12.24 -14.92 -5.29
N TYR A 180 -12.51 -14.74 -4.00
CA TYR A 180 -11.63 -14.11 -3.02
C TYR A 180 -11.48 -15.01 -1.79
N PRO A 181 -10.66 -16.08 -1.89
CA PRO A 181 -10.55 -17.10 -0.83
C PRO A 181 -9.99 -16.57 0.51
N HIS A 182 -9.32 -15.43 0.48
CA HIS A 182 -8.72 -14.80 1.66
C HIS A 182 -9.36 -13.46 2.03
N LEU A 183 -10.57 -13.16 1.52
CA LEU A 183 -11.24 -11.86 1.73
C LEU A 183 -11.37 -11.49 3.23
N GLU A 184 -11.75 -12.46 4.08
CA GLU A 184 -11.89 -12.20 5.51
C GLU A 184 -10.55 -11.81 6.16
N ARG A 185 -9.48 -12.58 5.90
CA ARG A 185 -8.15 -12.31 6.43
C ARG A 185 -7.65 -10.96 5.93
N PHE A 186 -7.83 -10.66 4.66
CA PHE A 186 -7.47 -9.39 4.05
C PHE A 186 -8.14 -8.20 4.74
N ILE A 187 -9.46 -8.23 4.92
CA ILE A 187 -10.21 -7.17 5.60
C ILE A 187 -9.76 -7.06 7.07
N ARG A 188 -9.62 -8.19 7.75
CA ARG A 188 -9.20 -8.27 9.15
C ARG A 188 -7.84 -7.62 9.36
N GLU A 189 -6.83 -8.00 8.60
CA GLU A 189 -5.48 -7.42 8.69
C GLU A 189 -5.47 -5.93 8.34
N THR A 190 -6.23 -5.54 7.32
CA THR A 190 -6.35 -4.12 6.91
C THR A 190 -6.93 -3.26 8.02
N LEU A 191 -8.04 -3.69 8.63
CA LEU A 191 -8.71 -2.92 9.68
C LEU A 191 -8.00 -3.02 11.03
N ALA A 192 -7.23 -4.08 11.28
CA ALA A 192 -6.41 -4.25 12.48
C ALA A 192 -5.27 -3.20 12.58
N GLN A 193 -4.86 -2.62 11.45
CA GLN A 193 -3.92 -1.49 11.39
C GLN A 193 -4.52 -0.15 11.86
N ASP A 194 -5.84 -0.12 12.13
CA ASP A 194 -6.62 1.07 12.44
C ASP A 194 -6.40 2.21 11.42
N PRO A 195 -7.05 2.13 10.24
CA PRO A 195 -6.87 3.10 9.15
C PRO A 195 -7.42 4.49 9.49
N ARG A 196 -8.08 4.68 10.64
CA ARG A 196 -8.59 6.00 11.05
C ARG A 196 -7.48 7.05 11.13
N PRO A 197 -7.80 8.32 10.89
CA PRO A 197 -6.84 9.40 11.10
C PRO A 197 -6.34 9.41 12.55
N ALA A 198 -5.04 9.64 12.74
CA ALA A 198 -4.40 9.55 14.07
C ALA A 198 -5.07 10.43 15.15
N TYR A 199 -5.63 11.58 14.76
CA TYR A 199 -6.33 12.48 15.68
C TYR A 199 -7.69 11.98 16.16
N ARG A 200 -8.23 10.90 15.56
CA ARG A 200 -9.53 10.30 15.95
C ARG A 200 -9.38 9.00 16.75
N LYS A 201 -8.15 8.55 17.03
CA LYS A 201 -7.93 7.26 17.72
C LYS A 201 -8.52 7.20 19.13
N GLY A 202 -8.81 8.36 19.75
CA GLY A 202 -9.45 8.46 21.07
C GLY A 202 -10.96 8.75 21.06
N GLU A 203 -11.60 8.82 19.88
CA GLU A 203 -13.05 9.04 19.78
C GLU A 203 -13.76 7.68 19.66
N CYS A 204 -14.46 7.25 20.73
CA CYS A 204 -15.53 6.25 20.65
C CYS A 204 -16.83 6.98 20.26
N ALA A 205 -16.94 7.36 18.99
CA ALA A 205 -18.20 7.80 18.42
C ALA A 205 -18.78 6.66 17.58
N GLU A 206 -20.10 6.49 17.57
CA GLU A 206 -20.86 5.56 16.70
C GLU A 206 -20.77 5.94 15.20
N ARG A 207 -19.62 6.40 14.75
CA ARG A 207 -19.40 6.85 13.40
C ARG A 207 -19.10 5.65 12.52
N GLU A 208 -19.86 5.55 11.44
CA GLU A 208 -19.58 4.61 10.37
C GLU A 208 -18.49 5.16 9.45
N TYR A 209 -17.52 4.31 9.15
CA TYR A 209 -16.48 4.52 8.17
C TYR A 209 -16.72 3.58 7.00
N ALA A 210 -16.26 3.98 5.82
CA ALA A 210 -16.30 3.17 4.62
C ALA A 210 -14.95 3.25 3.90
N VAL A 211 -14.55 2.14 3.28
CA VAL A 211 -13.34 2.09 2.48
C VAL A 211 -13.52 1.20 1.27
N TRP A 212 -12.94 1.61 0.15
CA TRP A 212 -12.94 0.82 -1.08
C TRP A 212 -11.72 -0.10 -1.14
N LEU A 213 -11.98 -1.40 -1.07
CA LEU A 213 -10.99 -2.48 -1.20
C LEU A 213 -11.44 -3.48 -2.25
N LEU A 214 -10.57 -3.85 -3.18
CA LEU A 214 -10.90 -4.74 -4.31
C LEU A 214 -12.13 -4.21 -5.07
N ASP A 215 -13.18 -5.02 -5.16
CA ASP A 215 -14.47 -4.73 -5.79
C ASP A 215 -15.55 -4.39 -4.74
N PHE A 216 -15.15 -4.09 -3.49
CA PHE A 216 -16.07 -3.95 -2.37
C PHE A 216 -15.95 -2.60 -1.66
N THR A 217 -17.10 -2.11 -1.19
CA THR A 217 -17.15 -1.07 -0.16
C THR A 217 -17.28 -1.76 1.19
N ILE A 218 -16.26 -1.64 2.04
CA ILE A 218 -16.26 -2.19 3.39
C ILE A 218 -16.70 -1.10 4.36
N ARG A 219 -17.80 -1.34 5.09
CA ARG A 219 -18.33 -0.46 6.12
C ARG A 219 -17.99 -1.00 7.51
N TRP A 220 -17.51 -0.14 8.40
CA TRP A 220 -17.21 -0.52 9.77
C TRP A 220 -17.42 0.61 10.78
N ARG A 221 -17.50 0.23 12.04
CA ARG A 221 -17.53 1.13 13.20
C ARG A 221 -16.46 0.72 14.19
N VAL A 222 -16.02 1.65 15.03
CA VAL A 222 -15.14 1.31 16.16
C VAL A 222 -15.98 1.32 17.43
N THR A 223 -15.84 0.24 18.19
CA THR A 223 -16.54 -0.03 19.45
C THR A 223 -15.51 -0.24 20.55
N ASP A 224 -15.97 -0.36 21.80
CA ASP A 224 -15.08 -0.66 22.94
C ASP A 224 -14.37 -2.01 22.79
N CYS A 225 -14.94 -2.94 22.01
CA CYS A 225 -14.39 -4.26 21.75
C CYS A 225 -13.47 -4.31 20.51
N GLY A 226 -13.24 -3.17 19.85
CA GLY A 226 -12.47 -3.07 18.60
C GLY A 226 -13.33 -2.68 17.39
N THR A 227 -12.85 -3.04 16.20
CA THR A 227 -13.52 -2.73 14.93
C THR A 227 -14.62 -3.73 14.62
N LEU A 228 -15.84 -3.25 14.40
CA LEU A 228 -16.97 -4.05 13.91
C LEU A 228 -17.22 -3.74 12.43
N VAL A 229 -17.01 -4.71 11.54
CA VAL A 229 -17.41 -4.66 10.14
C VAL A 229 -18.91 -4.83 10.05
N THR A 230 -19.60 -3.77 9.62
CA THR A 230 -21.06 -3.71 9.56
C THR A 230 -21.62 -4.20 8.23
N GLY A 231 -20.90 -4.00 7.11
CA GLY A 231 -21.36 -4.41 5.79
C GLY A 231 -20.24 -4.50 4.75
N ILE A 232 -20.48 -5.30 3.71
CA ILE A 232 -19.58 -5.53 2.58
C ILE A 232 -20.42 -5.49 1.31
N ASP A 233 -20.38 -4.36 0.62
CA ASP A 233 -21.22 -4.11 -0.56
C ASP A 233 -20.38 -4.25 -1.84
N SER A 234 -20.83 -5.10 -2.77
CA SER A 234 -20.21 -5.20 -4.11
C SER A 234 -20.40 -3.90 -4.90
N ARG A 235 -19.39 -3.54 -5.70
CA ARG A 235 -19.45 -2.46 -6.69
C ARG A 235 -19.60 -2.97 -8.11
#